data_AF-A0A1V4QI50-F1
#
_entry.id   AF-A0A1V4QI50-F1
#
_cell.length_a   1.000
_cell.length_b   1.000
_cell.length_c   1.000
_cell.angle_alpha   90.00
_cell.angle_beta   90.00
_cell.angle_gamma   90.00
#
_symmetry.space_group_name_H-M   'P 1'
#
loop_
_entity.id
_entity.type
_entity.pdbx_description
1 polymer ?
#
loop_
_entity_poly.entity_id
_entity_poly.type
_entity_poly.pdbx_seq_one_letter_code
_entity_poly.pdbx_strand_id
1 'polypeptide(L)'
;MQTPTGILADRLGPRRLLGMGALVAGIGGLIFGLAPTMAWAGLGRLLIGGSVAVAFVGMLKLASHWFAPRQFALATGMALFCGIIGAVFAGVPLRLLVNTVGWRPVMTVSGFITLAVAVAIWWFVRDDPVEKGYQSYSPTITGETSQYSIIAGIKKIFRYRNTWLLCLIPGGVVGCILTFSGLWGVPFLTTHYGLEPAKAAALNSAMLVAWAVGGPLCGGLSDRIGLRKPLYVVCNIALVGAWAVIIFVPSLP
;
A
#
# COMPACT_ATOMS: atom_id res chain seq x y z
N MET A 1 -5.83 -5.50 -10.76
CA MET A 1 -5.19 -6.81 -10.52
C MET A 1 -5.51 -7.44 -9.17
N GLN A 2 -6.07 -6.73 -8.17
CA GLN A 2 -6.23 -7.30 -6.83
C GLN A 2 -7.16 -8.53 -6.73
N THR A 3 -8.23 -8.63 -7.54
CA THR A 3 -9.12 -9.81 -7.51
C THR A 3 -8.43 -11.08 -8.02
N PRO A 4 -7.77 -11.11 -9.21
CA PRO A 4 -6.94 -12.25 -9.60
C PRO A 4 -5.85 -12.58 -8.60
N THR A 5 -5.17 -11.55 -8.07
CA THR A 5 -4.11 -11.72 -7.07
C THR A 5 -4.60 -12.43 -5.81
N GLY A 6 -5.78 -12.08 -5.29
CA GLY A 6 -6.36 -12.77 -4.13
C GLY A 6 -6.54 -14.26 -4.37
N ILE A 7 -7.10 -14.62 -5.53
CA ILE A 7 -7.31 -16.02 -5.93
C ILE A 7 -5.96 -16.76 -6.06
N LEU A 8 -4.95 -16.11 -6.64
CA LEU A 8 -3.60 -16.64 -6.75
C LEU A 8 -2.95 -16.80 -5.37
N ALA A 9 -3.14 -15.86 -4.45
CA ALA A 9 -2.65 -15.94 -3.07
C ALA A 9 -3.34 -17.07 -2.29
N ASP A 10 -4.60 -17.35 -2.61
CA ASP A 10 -5.39 -18.46 -2.07
C ASP A 10 -4.91 -19.83 -2.55
N ARG A 11 -4.43 -19.94 -3.79
CA ARG A 11 -3.96 -21.22 -4.34
C ARG A 11 -2.47 -21.48 -4.15
N LEU A 12 -1.62 -20.47 -4.33
CA LEU A 12 -0.16 -20.63 -4.35
C LEU A 12 0.50 -20.45 -2.98
N GLY A 13 -0.21 -19.86 -2.01
CA GLY A 13 0.36 -19.43 -0.75
C GLY A 13 1.01 -18.03 -0.84
N PRO A 14 0.87 -17.19 0.21
CA PRO A 14 1.41 -15.84 0.23
C PRO A 14 2.92 -15.73 -0.07
N ARG A 15 3.74 -16.60 0.52
CA ARG A 15 5.22 -16.62 0.39
C ARG A 15 5.64 -16.83 -1.05
N ARG A 16 5.07 -17.83 -1.72
CA ARG A 16 5.42 -18.12 -3.12
C ARG A 16 4.98 -16.99 -4.02
N LEU A 17 3.77 -16.46 -3.82
CA LEU A 17 3.26 -15.35 -4.60
C LEU A 17 4.12 -14.08 -4.43
N LEU A 18 4.47 -13.73 -3.18
CA LEU A 18 5.31 -12.58 -2.86
C LEU A 18 6.73 -12.74 -3.38
N GLY A 19 7.32 -13.93 -3.20
CA GLY A 19 8.67 -14.23 -3.69
C GLY A 19 8.76 -14.19 -5.21
N MET A 20 7.80 -14.82 -5.92
CA MET A 20 7.72 -14.76 -7.37
C MET A 20 7.45 -13.33 -7.87
N GLY A 21 6.56 -12.58 -7.20
CA GLY A 21 6.30 -11.18 -7.51
C GLY A 21 7.56 -10.32 -7.38
N ALA A 22 8.29 -10.44 -6.27
CA ALA A 22 9.55 -9.73 -6.06
C ALA A 22 10.62 -10.14 -7.08
N LEU A 23 10.70 -11.41 -7.44
CA LEU A 23 11.62 -11.90 -8.46
C LEU A 23 11.32 -11.29 -9.84
N VAL A 24 10.05 -11.29 -10.25
CA VAL A 24 9.61 -10.68 -11.52
C VAL A 24 9.84 -9.16 -11.50
N ALA A 25 9.60 -8.49 -10.38
CA ALA A 25 9.87 -7.07 -10.21
C ALA A 25 11.37 -6.75 -10.34
N GLY A 26 12.23 -7.56 -9.73
CA GLY A 26 13.68 -7.41 -9.81
C GLY A 26 14.21 -7.60 -11.23
N ILE A 27 13.76 -8.65 -11.92
CA ILE A 27 14.09 -8.87 -13.35
C ILE A 27 13.58 -7.71 -14.20
N GLY A 28 12.34 -7.26 -13.99
CA GLY A 28 11.79 -6.10 -14.69
C GLY A 28 12.60 -4.82 -14.47
N GLY A 29 13.10 -4.61 -13.24
CA GLY A 29 14.01 -3.53 -12.88
C GLY A 29 15.34 -3.57 -13.63
N LEU A 30 15.95 -4.76 -13.73
CA LEU A 30 17.18 -4.94 -14.50
C LEU A 30 16.97 -4.71 -16.00
N ILE A 31 15.88 -5.25 -16.56
CA ILE A 31 15.49 -5.02 -17.96
C ILE A 31 15.31 -3.52 -18.22
N PHE A 32 14.66 -2.80 -17.29
CA PHE A 32 14.45 -1.36 -17.42
C PHE A 32 15.75 -0.56 -17.33
N GLY A 33 16.63 -0.86 -16.36
CA GLY A 33 17.90 -0.15 -16.17
C GLY A 33 18.90 -0.37 -17.32
N LEU A 34 18.88 -1.56 -17.91
CA LEU A 34 19.76 -1.96 -19.02
C LEU A 34 19.10 -1.80 -20.41
N ALA A 35 17.91 -1.20 -20.49
CA ALA A 35 17.13 -1.15 -21.73
C ALA A 35 17.89 -0.43 -22.87
N PRO A 36 18.11 -1.09 -24.03
CA PRO A 36 18.71 -0.45 -25.20
C PRO A 36 17.68 0.33 -26.01
N THR A 37 16.41 -0.05 -25.97
CA THR A 37 15.31 0.59 -26.72
C THR A 37 14.10 0.86 -25.83
N MET A 38 13.20 1.73 -26.29
CA MET A 38 11.96 2.05 -25.58
C MET A 38 11.07 0.82 -25.35
N ALA A 39 11.08 -0.15 -26.28
CA ALA A 39 10.31 -1.38 -26.14
C ALA A 39 10.77 -2.20 -24.91
N TRP A 40 12.10 -2.33 -24.71
CA TRP A 40 12.66 -2.99 -23.54
C TRP A 40 12.33 -2.25 -22.24
N ALA A 41 12.39 -0.91 -22.26
CA ALA A 41 11.99 -0.11 -21.10
C ALA A 41 10.49 -0.29 -20.78
N GLY A 42 9.64 -0.34 -21.80
CA GLY A 42 8.20 -0.62 -21.67
C GLY A 42 7.94 -2.00 -21.06
N LEU A 43 8.64 -3.03 -21.55
CA LEU A 43 8.55 -4.39 -21.02
C LEU A 43 8.97 -4.45 -19.54
N GLY A 44 10.10 -3.82 -19.19
CA GLY A 44 10.55 -3.74 -17.80
C GLY A 44 9.50 -3.10 -16.88
N ARG A 45 8.91 -1.97 -17.30
CA ARG A 45 7.82 -1.33 -16.53
C ARG A 45 6.56 -2.18 -16.43
N LEU A 46 6.20 -2.89 -17.50
CA LEU A 46 5.06 -3.80 -17.48
C LEU A 46 5.26 -4.91 -16.45
N LEU A 47 6.44 -5.51 -16.40
CA LEU A 47 6.79 -6.56 -15.44
C LEU A 47 6.77 -6.03 -14.00
N ILE A 48 7.36 -4.85 -13.74
CA ILE A 48 7.34 -4.21 -12.42
C ILE A 48 5.88 -3.93 -11.99
N GLY A 49 5.10 -3.27 -12.85
CA GLY A 49 3.72 -2.91 -12.54
C GLY A 49 2.81 -4.12 -12.30
N GLY A 50 2.94 -5.16 -13.14
CA GLY A 50 2.15 -6.38 -13.03
C GLY A 50 2.47 -7.21 -11.78
N SER A 51 3.74 -7.24 -11.37
CA SER A 51 4.20 -8.05 -10.23
C SER A 51 3.97 -7.38 -8.88
N VAL A 52 4.22 -6.07 -8.75
CA VAL A 52 4.07 -5.35 -7.46
C VAL A 52 2.62 -5.35 -6.96
N ALA A 53 1.63 -5.52 -7.86
CA ALA A 53 0.22 -5.63 -7.49
C ALA A 53 -0.08 -6.77 -6.49
N VAL A 54 0.79 -7.79 -6.40
CA VAL A 54 0.61 -8.93 -5.49
C VAL A 54 1.05 -8.67 -4.06
N ALA A 55 1.90 -7.66 -3.86
CA ALA A 55 2.57 -7.39 -2.57
C ALA A 55 1.57 -7.11 -1.45
N PHE A 56 0.60 -6.22 -1.69
CA PHE A 56 -0.33 -5.79 -0.66
C PHE A 56 -1.28 -6.92 -0.23
N VAL A 57 -1.85 -7.65 -1.20
CA VAL A 57 -2.78 -8.76 -0.91
C VAL A 57 -2.07 -9.91 -0.19
N GLY A 58 -0.85 -10.25 -0.63
CA GLY A 58 -0.03 -11.26 0.05
C GLY A 58 0.31 -10.85 1.49
N MET A 59 0.62 -9.58 1.72
CA MET A 59 0.87 -9.03 3.05
C MET A 59 -0.36 -9.11 3.94
N LEU A 60 -1.54 -8.70 3.47
CA LEU A 60 -2.79 -8.80 4.24
C LEU A 60 -3.08 -10.24 4.66
N LYS A 61 -2.85 -11.19 3.75
CA LYS A 61 -3.07 -12.61 4.02
C LYS A 61 -2.08 -13.16 5.04
N LEU A 62 -0.78 -12.86 4.90
CA LEU A 62 0.20 -13.19 5.95
C LEU A 62 -0.19 -12.56 7.29
N ALA A 63 -0.63 -11.30 7.28
CA ALA A 63 -1.02 -10.62 8.50
C ALA A 63 -2.19 -11.32 9.21
N SER A 64 -3.17 -11.84 8.46
CA SER A 64 -4.30 -12.60 9.03
C SER A 64 -3.93 -13.98 9.58
N HIS A 65 -2.84 -14.59 9.09
CA HIS A 65 -2.37 -15.88 9.59
C HIS A 65 -1.46 -15.70 10.81
N TRP A 66 -0.56 -14.72 10.76
CA TRP A 66 0.51 -14.53 11.75
C TRP A 66 0.12 -13.70 12.96
N PHE A 67 -0.82 -12.76 12.81
CA PHE A 67 -1.20 -11.85 13.88
C PHE A 67 -2.62 -12.12 14.35
N ALA A 68 -2.81 -12.05 15.66
CA ALA A 68 -4.15 -12.12 16.24
C ALA A 68 -5.03 -11.00 15.67
N PRO A 69 -6.38 -11.19 15.61
CA PRO A 69 -7.28 -10.17 15.09
C PRO A 69 -7.12 -8.79 15.75
N ARG A 70 -6.70 -8.76 17.03
CA ARG A 70 -6.40 -7.53 17.80
C ARG A 70 -5.09 -6.84 17.43
N GLN A 71 -4.28 -7.38 16.53
CA GLN A 71 -3.01 -6.78 16.06
C GLN A 71 -3.03 -6.57 14.54
N PHE A 72 -4.11 -6.98 13.88
CA PHE A 72 -4.23 -6.91 12.43
C PHE A 72 -4.21 -5.47 11.91
N ALA A 73 -4.85 -4.53 12.62
CA ALA A 73 -4.87 -3.14 12.18
C ALA A 73 -3.47 -2.50 12.31
N LEU A 74 -2.75 -2.81 13.39
CA LEU A 74 -1.36 -2.39 13.56
C LEU A 74 -0.43 -2.98 12.48
N ALA A 75 -0.52 -4.29 12.21
CA ALA A 75 0.33 -4.95 11.21
C ALA A 75 0.12 -4.39 9.80
N THR A 76 -1.13 -4.19 9.41
CA THR A 76 -1.47 -3.60 8.11
C THR A 76 -1.14 -2.11 8.03
N GLY A 77 -1.27 -1.37 9.15
CA GLY A 77 -0.83 0.01 9.27
C GLY A 77 0.68 0.17 9.15
N MET A 78 1.47 -0.72 9.77
CA MET A 78 2.93 -0.75 9.62
C MET A 78 3.36 -1.05 8.18
N ALA A 79 2.66 -1.96 7.51
CA ALA A 79 2.93 -2.23 6.10
C ALA A 79 2.64 -1.01 5.21
N LEU A 80 1.56 -0.27 5.47
CA LEU A 80 1.28 1.00 4.78
C LEU A 80 2.37 2.04 5.05
N PHE A 81 2.80 2.18 6.30
CA PHE A 81 3.89 3.08 6.69
C PHE A 81 5.18 2.77 5.93
N CYS A 82 5.59 1.49 5.87
CA CYS A 82 6.73 1.05 5.06
C CYS A 82 6.55 1.38 3.57
N GLY A 83 5.33 1.21 3.04
CA GLY A 83 5.00 1.58 1.65
C GLY A 83 5.20 3.07 1.37
N ILE A 84 4.78 3.93 2.30
CA ILE A 84 4.94 5.39 2.14
C ILE A 84 6.39 5.81 2.33
N ILE A 85 7.15 5.19 3.24
CA ILE A 85 8.62 5.36 3.29
C ILE A 85 9.21 5.08 1.91
N GLY A 86 8.87 3.94 1.30
CA GLY A 86 9.33 3.60 -0.05
C GLY A 86 8.99 4.69 -1.07
N ALA A 87 7.77 5.22 -1.04
CA ALA A 87 7.34 6.31 -1.93
C ALA A 87 8.11 7.62 -1.70
N VAL A 88 8.39 7.99 -0.45
CA VAL A 88 9.19 9.17 -0.09
C VAL A 88 10.62 9.02 -0.59
N PHE A 89 11.23 7.85 -0.40
CA PHE A 89 12.58 7.54 -0.90
C PHE A 89 12.64 7.58 -2.42
N ALA A 90 11.61 7.09 -3.11
CA ALA A 90 11.49 7.15 -4.56
C ALA A 90 11.31 8.59 -5.12
N GLY A 91 10.99 9.56 -4.26
CA GLY A 91 10.85 10.97 -4.61
C GLY A 91 12.19 11.71 -4.66
N VAL A 92 12.44 12.55 -3.66
CA VAL A 92 13.62 13.45 -3.63
C VAL A 92 14.95 12.68 -3.53
N PRO A 93 15.12 11.70 -2.61
CA PRO A 93 16.40 11.01 -2.46
C PRO A 93 16.82 10.27 -3.73
N LEU A 94 15.90 9.53 -4.35
CA LEU A 94 16.17 8.84 -5.61
C LEU A 94 16.49 9.82 -6.73
N ARG A 95 15.78 10.96 -6.82
CA ARG A 95 16.07 12.01 -7.82
C ARG A 95 17.47 12.59 -7.66
N LEU A 96 17.91 12.88 -6.43
CA LEU A 96 19.26 13.37 -6.16
C LEU A 96 20.31 12.35 -6.63
N LEU A 97 20.10 11.07 -6.33
CA LEU A 97 20.99 9.99 -6.75
C LEU A 97 21.03 9.87 -8.28
N VAL A 98 19.87 9.95 -8.94
CA VAL A 98 19.76 9.94 -10.40
C VAL A 98 20.50 11.13 -11.03
N ASN A 99 20.45 12.31 -10.42
CA ASN A 99 21.16 13.49 -10.91
C ASN A 99 22.69 13.34 -10.80
N THR A 100 23.20 12.61 -9.79
CA THR A 100 24.64 12.44 -9.58
C THR A 100 25.25 11.30 -10.39
N VAL A 101 24.58 10.14 -10.48
CA VAL A 101 25.14 8.92 -11.11
C VAL A 101 24.36 8.46 -12.34
N GLY A 102 23.28 9.15 -12.71
CA GLY A 102 22.42 8.80 -13.83
C GLY A 102 21.33 7.79 -13.46
N TRP A 103 20.25 7.75 -14.25
CA TRP A 103 19.10 6.89 -13.94
C TRP A 103 19.35 5.41 -14.23
N ARG A 104 20.19 5.05 -15.22
CA ARG A 104 20.45 3.65 -15.58
C ARG A 104 21.09 2.86 -14.44
N PRO A 105 22.23 3.30 -13.84
CA PRO A 105 22.83 2.57 -12.72
C PRO A 105 21.90 2.48 -11.51
N VAL A 106 21.17 3.56 -11.20
CA VAL A 106 20.22 3.61 -10.08
C VAL A 106 19.12 2.56 -10.24
N MET A 107 18.54 2.45 -11.44
CA MET A 107 17.50 1.47 -11.72
C MET A 107 18.03 0.04 -11.72
N THR A 108 19.23 -0.19 -12.25
CA THR A 108 19.88 -1.50 -12.21
C THR A 108 20.17 -1.95 -10.78
N VAL A 109 20.73 -1.08 -9.93
CA VAL A 109 20.97 -1.37 -8.51
C VAL A 109 19.65 -1.64 -7.78
N SER A 110 18.61 -0.86 -8.06
CA SER A 110 17.27 -1.09 -7.49
C SER A 110 16.70 -2.46 -7.89
N GLY A 111 16.95 -2.90 -9.13
CA GLY A 111 16.62 -4.25 -9.59
C GLY A 111 17.32 -5.35 -8.80
N PHE A 112 18.63 -5.22 -8.58
CA PHE A 112 19.41 -6.16 -7.76
C PHE A 112 18.96 -6.20 -6.29
N ILE A 113 18.67 -5.04 -5.69
CA ILE A 113 18.12 -4.96 -4.32
C ILE A 113 16.79 -5.71 -4.26
N THR A 114 15.92 -5.52 -5.25
CA THR A 114 14.62 -6.21 -5.32
C THR A 114 14.78 -7.73 -5.47
N LEU A 115 15.76 -8.20 -6.24
CA LEU A 115 16.10 -9.62 -6.31
C LEU A 115 16.62 -10.17 -4.96
N ALA A 116 17.45 -9.41 -4.25
CA ALA A 116 17.90 -9.78 -2.92
C ALA A 116 16.73 -9.90 -1.94
N VAL A 117 15.73 -9.01 -2.03
CA VAL A 117 14.48 -9.11 -1.27
C VAL A 117 13.70 -10.36 -1.64
N ALA A 118 13.64 -10.74 -2.92
CA ALA A 118 12.98 -11.98 -3.35
C ALA A 118 13.62 -13.22 -2.70
N VAL A 119 14.95 -13.27 -2.66
CA VAL A 119 15.69 -14.34 -1.96
C VAL A 119 15.42 -14.32 -0.46
N ALA A 120 15.42 -13.14 0.17
CA ALA A 120 15.12 -13.00 1.58
C ALA A 120 13.70 -13.46 1.92
N ILE A 121 12.69 -13.12 1.10
CA ILE A 121 11.32 -13.62 1.24
C ILE A 121 11.32 -15.15 1.18
N TRP A 122 12.04 -15.73 0.23
CA TRP A 122 12.10 -17.17 0.08
C TRP A 122 12.69 -17.87 1.32
N TRP A 123 13.69 -17.30 1.99
CA TRP A 123 14.29 -17.92 3.17
C TRP A 123 13.54 -17.64 4.49
N PHE A 124 13.18 -16.38 4.74
CA PHE A 124 12.70 -15.93 6.05
C PHE A 124 11.19 -15.99 6.24
N VAL A 125 10.41 -15.76 5.17
CA VAL A 125 8.94 -15.71 5.22
C VAL A 125 8.39 -17.13 5.18
N ARG A 126 7.36 -17.39 5.98
CA ARG A 126 6.63 -18.65 6.04
C ARG A 126 5.14 -18.38 5.94
N ASP A 127 4.41 -19.30 5.31
CA ASP A 127 3.01 -19.07 4.98
C ASP A 127 2.15 -19.13 6.23
N ASP A 128 2.45 -20.08 7.11
CA ASP A 128 1.75 -20.24 8.38
C ASP A 128 2.72 -20.20 9.58
N PRO A 129 2.37 -19.51 10.68
CA PRO A 129 3.14 -19.53 11.93
C PRO A 129 3.35 -20.94 12.51
N VAL A 130 2.47 -21.90 12.19
CA VAL A 130 2.61 -23.32 12.58
C VAL A 130 3.89 -23.94 12.02
N GLU A 131 4.38 -23.49 10.85
CA GLU A 131 5.67 -23.93 10.29
C GLU A 131 6.86 -23.57 11.18
N LYS A 132 6.69 -22.61 12.10
CA LYS A 132 7.69 -22.21 13.11
C LYS A 132 7.29 -22.60 14.54
N GLY A 133 6.26 -23.43 14.71
CA GLY A 133 5.78 -23.90 16.02
C GLY A 133 4.87 -22.91 16.77
N TYR A 134 4.36 -21.87 16.13
CA TYR A 134 3.43 -20.90 16.72
C TYR A 134 1.97 -21.24 16.37
N GLN A 135 1.00 -20.68 17.10
CA GLN A 135 -0.42 -20.85 16.80
C GLN A 135 -0.84 -20.04 15.56
N SER A 136 -1.60 -20.65 14.64
CA SER A 136 -2.22 -19.96 13.51
C SER A 136 -3.49 -19.24 13.96
N TYR A 137 -3.65 -18.00 13.50
CA TYR A 137 -4.85 -17.19 13.71
C TYR A 137 -5.77 -17.15 12.48
N SER A 138 -5.46 -17.95 11.45
CA SER A 138 -6.30 -18.04 10.25
C SER A 138 -7.74 -18.42 10.66
N PRO A 139 -8.78 -17.74 10.16
CA PRO A 139 -10.14 -18.11 10.45
C PRO A 139 -10.37 -19.54 9.96
N THR A 140 -10.58 -20.47 10.90
CA THR A 140 -10.86 -21.87 10.60
C THR A 140 -12.11 -21.93 9.72
N ILE A 141 -11.93 -22.17 8.42
CA ILE A 141 -13.05 -22.53 7.55
C ILE A 141 -13.38 -23.98 7.93
N THR A 142 -14.18 -24.14 8.98
CA THR A 142 -14.83 -25.41 9.31
C THR A 142 -15.92 -25.63 8.26
N GLY A 143 -15.53 -26.21 7.14
CA GLY A 143 -16.44 -26.53 6.04
C GLY A 143 -15.64 -27.20 4.94
N GLU A 144 -16.14 -28.35 4.50
CA GLU A 144 -15.67 -29.14 3.37
C GLU A 144 -15.10 -28.25 2.25
N THR A 145 -14.04 -28.72 1.59
CA THR A 145 -13.47 -28.18 0.35
C THR A 145 -14.53 -28.22 -0.77
N SER A 146 -15.57 -27.42 -0.62
CA SER A 146 -16.61 -27.19 -1.59
C SER A 146 -15.99 -26.31 -2.66
N GLN A 147 -16.15 -26.75 -3.90
CA GLN A 147 -15.99 -25.98 -5.12
C GLN A 147 -16.90 -24.74 -5.07
N TYR A 148 -16.60 -23.77 -4.21
CA TYR A 148 -17.26 -22.48 -4.22
C TYR A 148 -16.89 -21.81 -5.54
N SER A 149 -17.87 -21.72 -6.44
CA SER A 149 -17.73 -20.94 -7.66
C SER A 149 -17.30 -19.52 -7.28
N ILE A 150 -16.11 -19.12 -7.73
CA ILE A 150 -15.53 -17.79 -7.49
C ILE A 150 -16.54 -16.69 -7.87
N ILE A 151 -17.29 -16.93 -8.96
CA ILE A 151 -18.33 -16.02 -9.45
C ILE A 151 -19.47 -15.88 -8.43
N ALA A 152 -19.90 -16.97 -7.80
CA ALA A 152 -20.93 -16.93 -6.76
C ALA A 152 -20.44 -16.18 -5.50
N GLY A 153 -19.17 -16.36 -5.12
CA GLY A 153 -18.52 -15.60 -4.05
C GLY A 153 -18.49 -14.10 -4.33
N ILE A 154 -18.05 -13.71 -5.53
CA ILE A 154 -18.04 -12.31 -5.99
C ILE A 154 -19.46 -11.71 -5.93
N LYS A 155 -20.47 -12.43 -6.45
CA LYS A 155 -21.87 -11.97 -6.44
C LYS A 155 -22.41 -11.75 -5.02
N LYS A 156 -22.01 -12.60 -4.06
CA LYS A 156 -22.37 -12.45 -2.65
C LYS A 156 -21.75 -11.19 -2.03
N ILE A 157 -20.48 -10.89 -2.34
CA ILE A 157 -19.77 -9.70 -1.88
C ILE A 157 -20.48 -8.42 -2.34
N PHE A 158 -20.87 -8.35 -3.62
CA PHE A 158 -21.59 -7.19 -4.18
C PHE A 158 -23.00 -6.99 -3.60
N ARG A 159 -23.64 -8.05 -3.10
CA ARG A 159 -24.95 -7.95 -2.42
C ARG A 159 -24.84 -7.45 -0.98
N TYR A 160 -23.66 -7.48 -0.38
CA TYR A 160 -23.47 -7.10 1.01
C TYR A 160 -23.28 -5.58 1.15
N ARG A 161 -24.19 -4.92 1.88
CA ARG A 161 -24.19 -3.45 2.04
C ARG A 161 -22.89 -2.90 2.63
N ASN A 162 -22.28 -3.60 3.58
CA ASN A 162 -21.04 -3.11 4.19
C ASN A 162 -19.87 -3.10 3.21
N THR A 163 -19.88 -3.94 2.16
CA THR A 163 -18.87 -3.88 1.10
C THR A 163 -18.89 -2.51 0.41
N TRP A 164 -20.09 -2.00 0.10
CA TRP A 164 -20.24 -0.70 -0.53
C TRP A 164 -19.82 0.45 0.39
N LEU A 165 -20.15 0.35 1.69
CA LEU A 165 -19.67 1.33 2.68
C LEU A 165 -18.14 1.33 2.80
N LEU A 166 -17.52 0.15 2.83
CA LEU A 166 -16.06 -0.02 2.87
C LEU A 166 -15.39 0.30 1.53
N CYS A 167 -16.14 0.42 0.44
CA CYS A 167 -15.63 0.89 -0.85
C CYS A 167 -15.73 2.42 -0.95
N LEU A 168 -16.91 2.98 -0.69
CA LEU A 168 -17.19 4.40 -0.90
C LEU A 168 -16.52 5.30 0.14
N ILE A 169 -16.53 4.93 1.43
CA ILE A 169 -15.98 5.81 2.46
C ILE A 169 -14.44 5.91 2.34
N PRO A 170 -13.67 4.80 2.33
CA PRO A 170 -12.23 4.88 2.11
C PRO A 170 -11.89 5.40 0.72
N GLY A 171 -12.69 5.07 -0.30
CA GLY A 171 -12.50 5.59 -1.66
C GLY A 171 -12.59 7.11 -1.73
N GLY A 172 -13.58 7.71 -1.04
CA GLY A 172 -13.69 9.17 -0.91
C GLY A 172 -12.52 9.78 -0.15
N VAL A 173 -12.18 9.21 1.01
CA VAL A 173 -11.08 9.71 1.86
C VAL A 173 -9.73 9.66 1.15
N VAL A 174 -9.35 8.48 0.65
CA VAL A 174 -8.05 8.26 -0.01
C VAL A 174 -8.02 9.00 -1.34
N GLY A 175 -9.14 9.01 -2.09
CA GLY A 175 -9.27 9.74 -3.34
C GLY A 175 -9.03 11.24 -3.17
N CYS A 176 -9.65 11.87 -2.16
CA CYS A 176 -9.42 13.28 -1.84
C CYS A 176 -7.97 13.57 -1.46
N ILE A 177 -7.38 12.76 -0.56
CA ILE A 177 -5.99 12.95 -0.12
C ILE A 177 -5.03 12.81 -1.30
N LEU A 178 -5.16 11.78 -2.13
CA LEU A 178 -4.26 11.56 -3.27
C LEU A 178 -4.45 12.61 -4.38
N THR A 179 -5.69 13.03 -4.64
CA THR A 179 -5.97 14.05 -5.65
C THR A 179 -5.42 15.41 -5.23
N PHE A 180 -5.61 15.78 -3.96
CA PHE A 180 -5.00 16.99 -3.43
C PHE A 180 -3.48 16.85 -3.40
N SER A 181 -2.93 15.81 -2.78
CA SER A 181 -1.48 15.67 -2.64
C SER A 181 -0.74 15.56 -3.96
N GLY A 182 -1.34 14.90 -4.95
CA GLY A 182 -0.70 14.59 -6.23
C GLY A 182 -0.87 15.66 -7.31
N LEU A 183 -1.95 16.45 -7.26
CA LEU A 183 -2.29 17.38 -8.34
C LEU A 183 -2.53 18.81 -7.85
N TRP A 184 -3.34 18.99 -6.81
CA TRP A 184 -3.87 20.31 -6.45
C TRP A 184 -3.19 20.99 -5.26
N GLY A 185 -2.47 20.27 -4.42
CA GLY A 185 -2.03 20.74 -3.12
C GLY A 185 -1.08 21.93 -3.21
N VAL A 186 -0.02 21.81 -4.02
CA VAL A 186 0.91 22.93 -4.22
C VAL A 186 0.24 24.11 -4.94
N PRO A 187 -0.42 23.94 -6.11
CA PRO A 187 -1.09 25.04 -6.79
C PRO A 187 -2.16 25.74 -5.95
N PHE A 188 -2.93 25.00 -5.15
CA PHE A 188 -3.96 25.54 -4.28
C PHE A 188 -3.35 26.43 -3.20
N LEU A 189 -2.33 25.92 -2.49
CA LEU A 189 -1.64 26.66 -1.43
C LEU A 189 -0.91 27.90 -1.97
N THR A 190 -0.33 27.84 -3.17
CA THR A 190 0.33 29.01 -3.77
C THR A 190 -0.65 30.05 -4.29
N THR A 191 -1.77 29.62 -4.89
CA THR A 191 -2.72 30.53 -5.56
C THR A 191 -3.73 31.13 -4.59
N HIS A 192 -4.24 30.33 -3.64
CA HIS A 192 -5.27 30.75 -2.71
C HIS A 192 -4.71 31.39 -1.44
N TYR A 193 -3.63 30.81 -0.89
CA TYR A 193 -2.99 31.30 0.34
C TYR A 193 -1.72 32.13 0.09
N GLY A 194 -1.34 32.34 -1.18
CA GLY A 194 -0.16 33.15 -1.53
C GLY A 194 1.16 32.58 -1.03
N LEU A 195 1.20 31.30 -0.67
CA LEU A 195 2.39 30.67 -0.09
C LEU A 195 3.49 30.52 -1.14
N GLU A 196 4.73 30.64 -0.69
CA GLU A 196 5.90 30.35 -1.52
C GLU A 196 5.89 28.86 -1.96
N PRO A 197 6.26 28.53 -3.22
CA PRO A 197 6.22 27.17 -3.73
C PRO A 197 6.96 26.14 -2.86
N ALA A 198 8.09 26.52 -2.26
CA ALA A 198 8.85 25.67 -1.36
C ALA A 198 8.06 25.34 -0.08
N LYS A 199 7.39 26.32 0.52
CA LYS A 199 6.55 26.14 1.72
C LYS A 199 5.30 25.31 1.41
N ALA A 200 4.65 25.58 0.29
CA ALA A 200 3.50 24.81 -0.18
C ALA A 200 3.85 23.33 -0.44
N ALA A 201 5.00 23.07 -1.07
CA ALA A 201 5.50 21.71 -1.26
C ALA A 201 5.85 21.00 0.06
N ALA A 202 6.42 21.72 1.03
CA ALA A 202 6.72 21.18 2.35
C ALA A 202 5.45 20.80 3.12
N LEU A 203 4.43 21.66 3.14
CA LEU A 203 3.12 21.38 3.76
C LEU A 203 2.42 20.18 3.10
N ASN A 204 2.42 20.14 1.77
CA ASN A 204 1.84 19.02 1.02
C ASN A 204 2.56 17.70 1.33
N SER A 205 3.88 17.74 1.48
CA SER A 205 4.68 16.58 1.89
C SER A 205 4.40 16.17 3.34
N ALA A 206 4.23 17.13 4.25
CA ALA A 206 3.89 16.87 5.64
C ALA A 206 2.53 16.15 5.77
N MET A 207 1.56 16.46 4.90
CA MET A 207 0.28 15.76 4.87
C MET A 207 0.43 14.27 4.50
N LEU A 208 1.31 13.94 3.55
CA LEU A 208 1.63 12.55 3.19
C LEU A 208 2.37 11.81 4.32
N VAL A 209 3.27 12.50 5.02
CA VAL A 209 3.95 11.94 6.21
C VAL A 209 2.95 11.69 7.34
N ALA A 210 2.04 12.63 7.59
CA ALA A 210 0.97 12.46 8.58
C ALA A 210 0.07 11.27 8.24
N TRP A 211 -0.25 11.06 6.95
CA TRP A 211 -0.97 9.88 6.49
C TRP A 211 -0.19 8.58 6.77
N ALA A 212 1.13 8.59 6.56
CA ALA A 212 1.99 7.44 6.85
C ALA A 212 2.00 7.08 8.34
N VAL A 213 2.24 8.08 9.18
CA VAL A 213 2.35 7.89 10.63
C VAL A 213 0.98 7.60 11.26
N GLY A 214 -0.09 8.15 10.69
CA GLY A 214 -1.47 7.89 11.10
C GLY A 214 -1.88 6.42 10.99
N GLY A 215 -1.33 5.67 10.02
CA GLY A 215 -1.61 4.24 9.85
C GLY A 215 -1.29 3.41 11.10
N PRO A 216 -0.01 3.36 11.56
CA PRO A 216 0.38 2.66 12.78
C PRO A 216 -0.29 3.22 14.05
N LEU A 217 -0.41 4.55 14.19
CA LEU A 217 -0.99 5.17 15.38
C LEU A 217 -2.47 4.83 15.53
N CYS A 218 -3.28 5.07 14.48
CA CYS A 218 -4.70 4.75 14.50
C CYS A 218 -4.93 3.24 14.51
N GLY A 219 -4.08 2.45 13.84
CA GLY A 219 -4.12 0.99 13.88
C GLY A 219 -3.90 0.45 15.30
N GLY A 220 -2.83 0.89 15.96
CA GLY A 220 -2.52 0.52 17.35
C GLY A 220 -3.58 1.01 18.35
N LEU A 221 -4.14 2.21 18.14
CA LEU A 221 -5.22 2.72 18.98
C LEU A 221 -6.52 1.92 18.78
N SER A 222 -6.87 1.59 17.53
CA SER A 222 -8.02 0.74 17.18
C SER A 222 -7.93 -0.63 17.85
N ASP A 223 -6.73 -1.21 17.80
CA ASP A 223 -6.41 -2.51 18.36
C ASP A 223 -6.46 -2.51 19.90
N ARG A 224 -6.02 -1.42 20.55
CA ARG A 224 -6.11 -1.23 22.02
C ARG A 224 -7.54 -1.04 22.52
N ILE A 225 -8.34 -0.23 21.81
CA ILE A 225 -9.73 0.06 22.21
C ILE A 225 -10.64 -1.15 21.91
N GLY A 226 -10.33 -1.95 20.89
CA GLY A 226 -11.15 -3.07 20.44
C GLY A 226 -12.43 -2.64 19.71
N LEU A 227 -12.74 -1.34 19.66
CA LEU A 227 -13.90 -0.77 18.98
C LEU A 227 -13.48 -0.07 17.69
N ARG A 228 -13.52 -0.80 16.57
CA ARG A 228 -13.08 -0.29 15.26
C ARG A 228 -14.02 0.77 14.68
N LYS A 229 -15.33 0.60 14.84
CA LYS A 229 -16.36 1.45 14.20
C LYS A 229 -16.39 2.88 14.76
N PRO A 230 -16.39 3.12 16.08
CA PRO A 230 -16.40 4.48 16.63
C PRO A 230 -15.15 5.27 16.24
N LEU A 231 -13.96 4.66 16.36
CA LEU A 231 -12.71 5.31 15.97
C LEU A 231 -12.72 5.69 14.49
N TYR A 232 -13.18 4.78 13.63
CA TYR A 232 -13.32 5.05 12.20
C TYR A 232 -14.23 6.26 11.92
N VAL A 233 -15.39 6.35 12.59
CA VAL A 233 -16.33 7.47 12.44
C VAL A 233 -15.71 8.78 12.94
N VAL A 234 -15.09 8.79 14.12
CA VAL A 234 -14.44 9.98 14.69
C VAL A 234 -13.34 10.51 13.76
N CYS A 235 -12.47 9.63 13.25
CA CYS A 235 -11.42 10.05 12.31
C CYS A 235 -11.99 10.63 11.00
N ASN A 236 -13.08 10.05 10.48
CA ASN A 236 -13.72 10.58 9.27
C ASN A 236 -14.37 11.96 9.51
N ILE A 237 -15.04 12.15 10.65
CA ILE A 237 -15.62 13.44 11.02
C ILE A 237 -14.52 14.49 11.19
N ALA A 238 -13.44 14.15 11.89
CA ALA A 238 -12.29 15.04 12.05
C ALA A 238 -11.66 15.43 10.70
N LEU A 239 -11.53 14.47 9.78
CA LEU A 239 -11.01 14.72 8.44
C LEU A 239 -11.92 15.66 7.63
N VAL A 240 -13.24 15.43 7.65
CA VAL A 240 -14.21 16.31 6.97
C VAL A 240 -14.17 17.72 7.57
N GLY A 241 -14.06 17.83 8.91
CA GLY A 241 -13.88 19.11 9.59
C GLY A 241 -12.60 19.83 9.16
N ALA A 242 -11.47 19.12 9.09
CA ALA A 242 -10.21 19.69 8.63
C ALA A 242 -10.29 20.20 7.17
N TRP A 243 -10.92 19.45 6.27
CA TRP A 243 -11.17 19.90 4.90
C TRP A 243 -12.08 21.12 4.83
N ALA A 244 -13.15 21.14 5.64
CA ALA A 244 -14.04 22.29 5.71
C ALA A 244 -13.30 23.55 6.17
N VAL A 245 -12.40 23.42 7.15
CA VAL A 245 -11.56 24.53 7.62
C VAL A 245 -10.63 25.02 6.51
N ILE A 246 -9.93 24.13 5.81
CA ILE A 246 -9.03 24.49 4.69
C ILE A 246 -9.78 25.16 3.53
N ILE A 247 -11.04 24.82 3.29
CA ILE A 247 -11.81 25.36 2.15
C ILE A 247 -12.52 26.67 2.52
N PHE A 248 -13.09 26.77 3.72
CA PHE A 248 -14.00 27.85 4.10
C PHE A 248 -13.38 28.90 5.02
N VAL A 249 -12.17 28.68 5.55
CA VAL A 249 -11.47 29.67 6.39
C VAL A 249 -10.37 30.34 5.55
N PRO A 250 -10.64 31.54 4.99
CA PRO A 250 -9.68 32.26 4.15
C PRO A 250 -8.51 32.89 4.93
N SER A 251 -8.56 32.90 6.27
CA SER A 251 -7.56 33.53 7.14
C SER A 251 -6.56 32.55 7.78
N LEU A 252 -6.41 31.35 7.21
CA LEU A 252 -5.33 30.44 7.62
C LEU A 252 -3.97 30.98 7.13
N PRO A 253 -2.93 30.94 7.98
CA PRO A 253 -1.59 31.42 7.64
C PRO A 253 -0.86 30.54 6.61
#